data_AF-A0AAD9GBY4-F1
#
_entry.id   AF-A0AAD9GBY4-F1
#
_cell.length_a   1.000
_cell.length_b   1.000
_cell.length_c   1.000
_cell.angle_alpha   90.00
_cell.angle_beta   90.00
_cell.angle_gamma   90.00
#
_symmetry.space_group_name_H-M   'P 1'
#
loop_
_entity.id
_entity.type
_entity.pdbx_description
1 polymer ?
#
loop_
_entity_poly.entity_id
_entity_poly.type
_entity_poly.pdbx_seq_one_letter_code
_entity_poly.pdbx_strand_id
1 'polypeptide(L)'
;MDAEHEELLKRIAEQRTELVERLSKSDAPFSLEDMTLFLGILRDEADVDPEAVQKVGKKMHAYLGSLGIHGEDAKSSLEKLMEKIMEQREYLLDLFYGPSQQHSYEASEASLVGKRNPT
;
A
#
# COMPACT_ATOMS: atom_id res chain seq x y z
N MET A 1 27.15 18.49 5.77
CA MET A 1 26.17 17.51 6.22
C MET A 1 26.43 17.28 7.68
N ASP A 2 25.40 17.32 8.51
CA ASP A 2 25.54 17.13 9.96
C ASP A 2 25.64 15.63 10.26
N ALA A 3 26.46 15.25 11.25
CA ALA A 3 26.75 13.85 11.59
C ALA A 3 25.49 13.01 11.86
N GLU A 4 24.41 13.63 12.34
CA GLU A 4 23.12 12.98 12.56
C GLU A 4 22.43 12.54 11.25
N HIS A 5 22.60 13.31 10.17
CA HIS A 5 22.04 12.98 8.87
C HIS A 5 22.76 11.80 8.21
N GLU A 6 24.09 11.76 8.32
CA GLU A 6 24.89 10.63 7.81
C GLU A 6 24.58 9.34 8.56
N GLU A 7 24.45 9.40 9.88
CA GLU A 7 24.04 8.25 10.71
C GLU A 7 22.63 7.77 10.35
N LEU A 8 21.69 8.68 10.07
CA LEU A 8 20.34 8.32 9.64
C LEU A 8 20.35 7.60 8.27
N LEU A 9 21.08 8.13 7.29
CA LEU A 9 21.20 7.52 5.97
C LEU A 9 21.84 6.12 6.05
N LYS A 10 22.86 5.97 6.90
CA LYS A 10 23.50 4.67 7.14
C LYS A 10 22.51 3.65 7.70
N ARG A 11 21.71 4.02 8.71
CA ARG A 11 20.68 3.12 9.27
C ARG A 11 19.62 2.74 8.26
N ILE A 12 19.20 3.67 7.41
CA ILE A 12 18.26 3.39 6.33
C ILE A 12 18.86 2.36 5.35
N ALA A 13 20.12 2.51 4.98
CA ALA A 13 20.81 1.55 4.10
C ALA A 13 20.95 0.16 4.74
N GLU A 14 21.30 0.10 6.03
CA GLU A 14 21.37 -1.16 6.80
C GLU A 14 20.01 -1.87 6.83
N GLN A 15 18.92 -1.15 7.16
CA GLN A 15 17.56 -1.70 7.19
C GLN A 15 17.11 -2.21 5.81
N ARG A 16 17.44 -1.49 4.73
CA ARG A 16 17.12 -1.92 3.36
C ARG A 16 17.87 -3.18 2.98
N THR A 17 19.15 -3.28 3.38
CA THR A 17 19.98 -4.46 3.12
C THR A 17 19.45 -5.68 3.87
N GLU A 18 19.18 -5.54 5.17
CA GLU A 18 18.58 -6.60 6.00
C GLU A 18 17.24 -7.09 5.44
N LEU A 19 16.40 -6.15 4.96
CA LEU A 19 15.15 -6.48 4.31
C LEU A 19 15.38 -7.36 3.07
N VAL A 20 16.20 -6.91 2.12
CA VAL A 20 16.43 -7.66 0.87
C VAL A 20 17.07 -9.00 1.14
N GLU A 21 18.02 -9.09 2.08
CA GLU A 21 18.58 -10.36 2.51
C GLU A 21 17.53 -11.31 3.06
N ARG A 22 16.68 -10.84 3.99
CA ARG A 22 15.58 -11.63 4.56
C ARG A 22 14.64 -12.13 3.48
N LEU A 23 14.22 -11.27 2.57
CA LEU A 23 13.30 -11.62 1.48
C LEU A 23 13.95 -12.58 0.47
N SER A 24 15.26 -12.45 0.24
CA SER A 24 15.99 -13.32 -0.70
C SER A 24 16.12 -14.77 -0.20
N LYS A 25 16.16 -14.95 1.13
CA LYS A 25 16.34 -16.23 1.84
C LYS A 25 15.01 -16.89 2.23
N SER A 26 13.95 -16.10 2.43
CA SER A 26 12.63 -16.59 2.85
C SER A 26 11.83 -17.17 1.68
N ASP A 27 11.23 -18.35 1.86
CA ASP A 27 10.23 -18.91 0.92
C ASP A 27 8.79 -18.72 1.40
N ALA A 28 8.59 -17.98 2.50
CA ALA A 28 7.27 -17.61 2.97
C ALA A 28 6.58 -16.62 1.99
N PRO A 29 5.24 -16.60 1.94
CA PRO A 29 4.51 -15.56 1.23
C PRO A 29 4.91 -14.16 1.69
N PHE A 30 4.95 -13.22 0.76
CA PHE A 30 5.25 -11.82 1.07
C PHE A 30 4.08 -11.17 1.81
N SER A 31 4.37 -10.46 2.90
CA SER A 31 3.39 -9.58 3.54
C SER A 31 3.23 -8.28 2.75
N LEU A 32 2.14 -7.55 2.98
CA LEU A 32 1.95 -6.23 2.38
C LEU A 32 3.05 -5.24 2.78
N GLU A 33 3.57 -5.35 4.01
CA GLU A 33 4.68 -4.55 4.49
C GLU A 33 5.97 -4.85 3.73
N ASP A 34 6.30 -6.14 3.51
CA ASP A 34 7.43 -6.52 2.66
C ASP A 34 7.30 -5.90 1.26
N MET A 35 6.06 -5.87 0.74
CA MET A 35 5.75 -5.32 -0.58
C MET A 35 5.95 -3.82 -0.70
N THR A 36 5.45 -3.06 0.26
CA THR A 36 5.58 -1.61 0.25
C THR A 36 7.03 -1.18 0.50
N LEU A 37 7.73 -1.85 1.42
CA LEU A 37 9.13 -1.56 1.69
C LEU A 37 10.03 -1.87 0.49
N PHE A 38 9.81 -3.01 -0.18
CA PHE A 38 10.59 -3.37 -1.37
C PHE A 38 10.30 -2.43 -2.55
N LEU A 39 9.05 -1.97 -2.73
CA LEU A 39 8.72 -0.94 -3.72
C LEU A 39 9.51 0.36 -3.47
N GLY A 40 9.71 0.75 -2.21
CA GLY A 40 10.56 1.88 -1.84
C GLY A 40 12.01 1.70 -2.30
N ILE A 41 12.57 0.49 -2.13
CA ILE A 41 13.93 0.17 -2.59
C ILE A 41 14.05 0.28 -4.11
N LEU A 42 13.05 -0.19 -4.86
CA LEU A 42 13.05 -0.10 -6.34
C LEU A 42 12.91 1.33 -6.87
N ARG A 43 12.45 2.29 -6.05
CA ARG A 43 12.30 3.70 -6.44
C ARG A 43 13.56 4.52 -6.22
N ASP A 44 14.29 4.24 -5.16
CA ASP A 44 15.37 5.11 -4.67
C ASP A 44 16.77 4.75 -5.20
N GLU A 45 16.90 3.88 -6.23
CA GLU A 45 18.20 3.40 -6.76
C GLU A 45 19.21 3.09 -5.64
N ALA A 46 18.76 2.36 -4.63
CA ALA A 46 19.43 2.27 -3.33
C ALA A 46 20.78 1.54 -3.37
N ASP A 47 21.65 1.86 -2.38
CA ASP A 47 22.92 1.20 -2.05
C ASP A 47 22.73 -0.24 -1.52
N VAL A 48 21.92 -1.06 -2.19
CA VAL A 48 21.67 -2.46 -1.85
C VAL A 48 22.19 -3.32 -2.98
N ASP A 49 22.67 -4.53 -2.65
CA ASP A 49 23.18 -5.48 -3.64
C ASP A 49 22.17 -5.69 -4.80
N PRO A 50 22.51 -5.28 -6.03
CA PRO A 50 21.61 -5.36 -7.17
C PRO A 50 21.26 -6.81 -7.53
N GLU A 51 22.13 -7.77 -7.26
CA GLU A 51 21.85 -9.18 -7.50
C GLU A 51 20.77 -9.71 -6.54
N ALA A 52 20.91 -9.37 -5.25
CA ALA A 52 19.90 -9.70 -4.24
C ALA A 52 18.56 -9.02 -4.55
N VAL A 53 18.56 -7.75 -4.95
CA VAL A 53 17.36 -7.02 -5.37
C VAL A 53 16.71 -7.72 -6.58
N GLN A 54 17.48 -8.08 -7.60
CA GLN A 54 16.95 -8.78 -8.76
C GLN A 54 16.33 -10.13 -8.38
N LYS A 55 16.96 -10.89 -7.49
CA LYS A 55 16.45 -12.18 -7.00
C LYS A 55 15.12 -12.01 -6.28
N VAL A 56 15.02 -11.07 -5.35
CA VAL A 56 13.76 -10.75 -4.65
C VAL A 56 12.71 -10.30 -5.65
N GLY A 57 13.06 -9.41 -6.58
CA GLY A 57 12.16 -8.93 -7.63
C GLY A 57 11.55 -10.07 -8.46
N LYS A 58 12.35 -11.06 -8.87
CA LYS A 58 11.84 -12.23 -9.60
C LYS A 58 10.87 -13.07 -8.76
N LYS A 59 11.22 -13.37 -7.49
CA LYS A 59 10.33 -14.11 -6.57
C LYS A 59 9.01 -13.39 -6.38
N MET A 60 9.09 -12.08 -6.21
CA MET A 60 7.96 -11.22 -5.91
C MET A 60 7.03 -11.03 -7.10
N HIS A 61 7.60 -10.83 -8.29
CA HIS A 61 6.86 -10.82 -9.54
C HIS A 61 6.13 -12.16 -9.77
N ALA A 62 6.80 -13.29 -9.54
CA ALA A 62 6.17 -14.60 -9.66
C ALA A 62 5.04 -14.80 -8.65
N TYR A 63 5.25 -14.38 -7.39
CA TYR A 63 4.23 -14.44 -6.35
C TYR A 63 3.00 -13.59 -6.70
N LEU A 64 3.20 -12.33 -7.11
CA LEU A 64 2.09 -11.46 -7.54
C LEU A 64 1.37 -12.02 -8.76
N GLY A 65 2.09 -12.61 -9.71
CA GLY A 65 1.51 -13.31 -10.84
C GLY A 65 0.63 -14.49 -10.42
N SER A 66 1.00 -15.24 -9.38
CA SER A 66 0.17 -16.31 -8.83
C SER A 66 -1.13 -15.82 -8.18
N LEU A 67 -1.17 -14.54 -7.80
CA LEU A 67 -2.37 -13.85 -7.27
C LEU A 67 -3.18 -13.14 -8.37
N GLY A 68 -2.81 -13.30 -9.65
CA GLY A 68 -3.48 -12.64 -10.78
C GLY A 68 -3.08 -11.17 -10.96
N ILE A 69 -1.98 -10.72 -10.35
CA ILE A 69 -1.44 -9.37 -10.49
C ILE A 69 -0.25 -9.43 -11.45
N HIS A 70 -0.48 -9.01 -12.70
CA HIS A 70 0.51 -9.14 -13.77
C HIS A 70 1.09 -7.79 -14.18
N GLY A 71 2.36 -7.53 -13.86
CA GLY A 71 3.18 -6.46 -14.43
C GLY A 71 4.20 -6.97 -15.45
N GLU A 72 5.00 -6.08 -16.04
CA GLU A 72 6.16 -6.46 -16.87
C GLU A 72 7.35 -6.92 -16.01
N ASP A 73 7.41 -6.40 -14.78
CA ASP A 73 8.46 -6.65 -13.80
C ASP A 73 7.90 -6.55 -12.36
N ALA A 74 8.78 -6.67 -11.36
CA ALA A 74 8.40 -6.57 -9.96
C ALA A 74 7.80 -5.19 -9.61
N LYS A 75 8.39 -4.11 -10.13
CA LYS A 75 7.97 -2.74 -9.85
C LYS A 75 6.55 -2.48 -10.33
N SER A 76 6.30 -2.73 -11.62
CA SER A 76 4.99 -2.58 -12.23
C SER A 76 3.94 -3.52 -11.62
N SER A 77 4.33 -4.72 -11.18
CA SER A 77 3.42 -5.63 -10.45
C SER A 77 3.03 -5.06 -9.08
N LEU A 78 3.97 -4.45 -8.36
CA LEU A 78 3.73 -3.80 -7.08
C LEU A 78 2.91 -2.53 -7.22
N GLU A 79 3.16 -1.73 -8.26
CA GLU A 79 2.34 -0.54 -8.56
C GLU A 79 0.88 -0.92 -8.83
N LYS A 80 0.64 -1.99 -9.61
CA LYS A 80 -0.71 -2.54 -9.82
C LYS A 80 -1.36 -3.08 -8.55
N LEU A 81 -0.60 -3.68 -7.65
CA LEU A 81 -1.11 -4.08 -6.34
C LEU A 81 -1.59 -2.84 -5.56
N MET A 82 -0.82 -1.77 -5.55
CA MET A 82 -1.18 -0.53 -4.85
C MET A 82 -2.44 0.11 -5.43
N GLU A 83 -2.57 0.13 -6.76
CA GLU A 83 -3.80 0.60 -7.45
C GLU A 83 -5.02 -0.20 -6.97
N LYS A 84 -4.94 -1.54 -6.96
CA LYS A 84 -6.04 -2.40 -6.48
C LYS A 84 -6.39 -2.17 -5.01
N ILE A 85 -5.41 -1.93 -4.15
CA ILE A 85 -5.64 -1.62 -2.74
C ILE A 85 -6.38 -0.28 -2.60
N MET A 86 -6.01 0.72 -3.41
CA MET A 86 -6.68 2.02 -3.42
C MET A 86 -8.12 1.92 -3.94
N GLU A 87 -8.35 1.18 -5.03
CA GLU A 87 -9.70 0.89 -5.56
C GLU A 87 -10.57 0.22 -4.50
N GLN A 88 -10.05 -0.79 -3.80
CA GLN A 88 -10.78 -1.46 -2.72
C GLN A 88 -11.07 -0.52 -1.56
N ARG A 89 -10.12 0.34 -1.19
CA ARG A 89 -10.31 1.34 -0.14
C ARG A 89 -11.43 2.32 -0.51
N GLU A 90 -11.43 2.82 -1.73
CA GLU A 90 -12.47 3.74 -2.22
C GLU A 90 -13.84 3.07 -2.24
N TYR A 91 -13.93 1.83 -2.73
CA TYR A 91 -15.15 1.04 -2.70
C TYR A 91 -15.68 0.84 -1.27
N LEU A 92 -14.81 0.51 -0.31
CA LEU A 92 -15.20 0.35 1.08
C LEU A 92 -15.70 1.67 1.69
N LEU A 93 -15.03 2.78 1.39
CA LEU A 93 -15.48 4.10 1.87
C LEU A 93 -16.85 4.47 1.31
N ASP A 94 -17.11 4.21 0.03
CA ASP A 94 -18.43 4.42 -0.56
C ASP A 94 -19.48 3.49 0.05
N LEU A 95 -19.14 2.23 0.31
CA LEU A 95 -20.05 1.30 0.97
C LEU A 95 -20.42 1.73 2.41
N PHE A 96 -19.45 2.21 3.19
CA PHE A 96 -19.68 2.60 4.58
C PHE A 96 -20.28 4.00 4.73
N TYR A 97 -19.92 4.93 3.85
CA TYR A 97 -20.21 6.36 3.99
C TYR A 97 -20.99 6.96 2.81
N GLY A 98 -21.38 6.16 1.83
CA GLY A 98 -22.17 6.56 0.67
C GLY A 98 -23.59 7.04 1.01
N PRO A 99 -24.35 7.51 0.01
CA PRO A 99 -25.53 8.37 0.17
C PRO A 99 -26.68 7.78 1.01
N SER A 100 -26.68 6.47 1.30
CA SER A 100 -27.60 5.85 2.25
C SER A 100 -27.53 6.41 3.69
N GLN A 101 -26.46 7.13 4.06
CA GLN A 101 -26.38 7.87 5.34
C GLN A 101 -26.98 9.30 5.29
N GLN A 102 -27.20 9.86 4.09
CA GLN A 102 -27.79 11.22 3.95
C GLN A 102 -29.31 11.20 4.00
N HIS A 103 -29.95 10.10 3.55
CA HIS A 103 -31.41 9.99 3.54
C HIS A 103 -32.04 9.80 4.92
N SER A 104 -31.30 9.39 5.95
CA SER A 104 -31.83 9.33 7.32
C SER A 104 -31.87 10.70 8.01
N TYR A 105 -31.01 11.65 7.60
CA TYR A 105 -30.99 13.00 8.16
C TYR A 105 -32.08 13.89 7.54
N GLU A 106 -32.25 13.88 6.21
CA GLU A 106 -33.28 14.70 5.56
C GLU A 106 -34.71 14.28 5.92
N ALA A 107 -34.97 12.98 6.08
CA ALA A 107 -36.27 12.48 6.52
C ALA A 107 -36.62 12.91 7.96
N SER A 108 -35.60 13.08 8.81
CA SER A 108 -35.78 13.51 10.20
C SER A 108 -36.01 15.02 10.33
N GLU A 109 -35.38 15.85 9.49
CA GLU A 109 -35.62 17.30 9.48
C GLU A 109 -36.98 17.66 8.84
N ALA A 110 -37.37 16.99 7.75
CA ALA A 110 -38.68 17.20 7.12
C ALA A 110 -39.84 16.85 8.07
N SER A 111 -39.65 15.85 8.95
CA SER A 111 -40.63 15.43 9.95
C SER A 111 -40.77 16.41 11.13
N LEU A 112 -39.74 17.24 11.40
CA LEU A 112 -39.72 18.23 12.48
C LEU A 112 -40.34 19.57 12.07
N VAL A 113 -40.26 19.94 10.79
CA VAL A 113 -40.87 21.18 10.26
C VAL A 113 -42.39 21.06 10.14
N GLY A 114 -42.93 19.87 9.82
CA GLY A 114 -44.38 19.65 9.68
C GLY A 114 -45.19 19.62 10.99
N LYS A 115 -44.55 19.66 12.17
CA LYS A 115 -45.22 19.63 13.48
C LYS A 115 -45.26 20.99 14.21
N ARG A 116 -44.66 22.04 13.65
CA ARG A 116 -44.69 23.39 14.21
C ARG A 116 -45.71 24.25 13.48
N ASN A 117 -47.00 23.97 13.68
CA ASN A 117 -48.08 24.96 13.61
C ASN A 117 -49.40 24.32 14.06
N PRO A 118 -49.81 24.54 15.32
CA PRO A 118 -51.22 24.71 15.64
C PRO A 118 -51.53 26.21 15.76
N THR A 119 -52.60 26.61 15.07
CA THR A 119 -53.37 27.85 15.25
C THR A 119 -53.57 28.25 16.70
#